data_AF-A0A519CAN4-F1
#
_entry.id   AF-A0A519CAN4-F1
#
_cell.length_a   1.000
_cell.length_b   1.000
_cell.length_c   1.000
_cell.angle_alpha   90.00
_cell.angle_beta   90.00
_cell.angle_gamma   90.00
#
_symmetry.space_group_name_H-M   'P 1'
#
loop_
_entity.id
_entity.type
_entity.pdbx_description
1 polymer ?
#
loop_
_entity_poly.entity_id
_entity_poly.type
_entity_poly.pdbx_seq_one_letter_code
_entity_poly.pdbx_strand_id
1 'polypeptide(L)'
;MSLAPQELENTASKYASEAIKFDSQGARGMAITHYQHAIDALVKLLQLYPNSKLNEIYKDRCRSYHNRIGALQQAHGIEPAVDPKASESEQKASVKRQENENDFEELVMKEKPDVTW
;
A
#
# COMPACT_ATOMS: atom_id res chain seq x y z
N MET A 1 -24.20 -15.45 10.41
CA MET A 1 -24.16 -15.08 8.96
C MET A 1 -24.25 -13.58 8.90
N SER A 2 -23.18 -12.90 8.48
CA SER A 2 -23.18 -11.47 8.20
C SER A 2 -23.92 -11.18 6.90
N LEU A 3 -24.57 -10.02 6.79
CA LEU A 3 -25.26 -9.62 5.56
C LEU A 3 -24.24 -9.18 4.49
N ALA A 4 -24.57 -9.39 3.21
CA ALA A 4 -23.72 -9.02 2.09
C ALA A 4 -23.18 -7.56 2.08
N PRO A 5 -23.94 -6.51 2.49
CA PRO A 5 -23.37 -5.17 2.62
C PRO A 5 -22.33 -5.08 3.74
N GLN A 6 -22.56 -5.73 4.88
CA GLN A 6 -21.64 -5.70 6.02
C GLN A 6 -20.30 -6.38 5.67
N GLU A 7 -20.34 -7.44 4.88
CA GLU A 7 -19.10 -8.09 4.39
C GLU A 7 -18.29 -7.17 3.46
N LEU A 8 -18.96 -6.40 2.60
CA LEU A 8 -18.28 -5.40 1.76
C LEU A 8 -17.70 -4.26 2.60
N GLU A 9 -18.40 -3.81 3.64
CA GLU A 9 -17.87 -2.81 4.58
C GLU A 9 -16.65 -3.32 5.33
N ASN A 10 -16.70 -4.55 5.84
CA ASN A 10 -15.59 -5.21 6.52
C ASN A 10 -14.38 -5.33 5.58
N THR A 11 -14.63 -5.72 4.33
CA THR A 11 -13.60 -5.82 3.29
C THR A 11 -12.96 -4.45 3.01
N ALA A 12 -13.77 -3.42 2.80
CA ALA A 12 -13.29 -2.06 2.59
C ALA A 12 -12.45 -1.56 3.78
N SER A 13 -12.92 -1.82 5.01
CA SER A 13 -12.23 -1.42 6.24
C SER A 13 -10.89 -2.13 6.42
N LYS A 14 -10.84 -3.43 6.10
CA LYS A 14 -9.60 -4.22 6.16
C LYS A 14 -8.55 -3.67 5.21
N TYR A 15 -8.90 -3.53 3.93
CA TYR A 15 -7.98 -3.01 2.92
C TYR A 15 -7.54 -1.58 3.23
N ALA A 16 -8.44 -0.70 3.69
CA ALA A 16 -8.05 0.65 4.10
C ALA A 16 -7.05 0.65 5.27
N SER A 17 -7.21 -0.24 6.24
CA SER A 17 -6.30 -0.35 7.38
C SER A 17 -4.92 -0.84 6.95
N GLU A 18 -4.86 -1.85 6.07
CA GLU A 18 -3.61 -2.34 5.48
C GLU A 18 -2.94 -1.27 4.61
N ALA A 19 -3.72 -0.50 3.84
CA ALA A 19 -3.22 0.61 3.04
C ALA A 19 -2.53 1.67 3.92
N ILE A 20 -3.20 2.15 4.98
CA ILE A 20 -2.64 3.12 5.93
C ILE A 20 -1.36 2.57 6.58
N LYS A 21 -1.32 1.28 6.88
CA LYS A 21 -0.15 0.62 7.44
C LYS A 21 1.03 0.64 6.48
N PHE A 22 0.86 0.25 5.21
CA PHE A 22 1.93 0.29 4.22
C PHE A 22 2.35 1.72 3.88
N ASP A 23 1.40 2.63 3.84
CA ASP A 23 1.60 4.05 3.61
C ASP A 23 2.52 4.66 4.69
N SER A 24 2.23 4.36 5.97
CA SER A 24 3.05 4.79 7.11
C SER A 24 4.46 4.18 7.11
N GLN A 25 4.66 3.07 6.39
CA GLN A 25 5.95 2.40 6.24
C GLN A 25 6.68 2.85 4.99
N GLY A 26 6.15 3.72 4.15
CA GLY A 26 6.79 4.10 2.89
C GLY A 26 6.72 3.03 1.78
N ALA A 27 6.00 1.91 2.00
CA ALA A 27 5.74 0.89 0.99
C ALA A 27 4.63 1.35 0.02
N ARG A 28 4.96 2.30 -0.86
CA ARG A 28 4.00 3.10 -1.65
C ARG A 28 3.09 2.26 -2.54
N GLY A 29 3.63 1.32 -3.30
CA GLY A 29 2.92 0.45 -4.23
C GLY A 29 1.98 -0.51 -3.51
N MET A 30 2.39 -1.05 -2.36
CA MET A 30 1.50 -1.83 -1.50
C MET A 30 0.36 -0.97 -0.96
N ALA A 31 0.65 0.25 -0.50
CA ALA A 31 -0.38 1.19 -0.05
C ALA A 31 -1.37 1.53 -1.16
N ILE A 32 -0.89 1.85 -2.37
CA ILE A 32 -1.72 2.15 -3.54
C ILE A 32 -2.66 0.99 -3.85
N THR A 33 -2.13 -0.24 -3.92
CA THR A 33 -2.92 -1.43 -4.23
C THR A 33 -4.03 -1.65 -3.21
N HIS A 34 -3.73 -1.50 -1.92
CA HIS A 34 -4.74 -1.70 -0.87
C HIS A 34 -5.77 -0.57 -0.83
N TYR A 35 -5.39 0.68 -1.09
CA TYR A 35 -6.35 1.78 -1.26
C TYR A 35 -7.28 1.52 -2.46
N GLN A 36 -6.77 1.00 -3.59
CA GLN A 36 -7.58 0.61 -4.75
C GLN A 36 -8.60 -0.47 -4.39
N HIS A 37 -8.19 -1.53 -3.69
CA HIS A 37 -9.13 -2.57 -3.23
C HIS A 37 -10.19 -2.05 -2.26
N ALA A 38 -9.84 -1.11 -1.38
CA ALA A 38 -10.82 -0.46 -0.52
C ALA A 38 -11.83 0.35 -1.33
N ILE A 39 -11.38 1.09 -2.36
CA ILE A 39 -12.24 1.83 -3.28
C ILE A 39 -13.18 0.86 -4.01
N ASP A 40 -12.69 -0.27 -4.53
CA ASP A 40 -13.52 -1.25 -5.26
C ASP A 40 -14.67 -1.78 -4.40
N ALA A 41 -14.40 -2.09 -3.13
CA ALA A 41 -15.42 -2.55 -2.19
C ALA A 41 -16.47 -1.45 -1.90
N LEU A 42 -16.03 -0.20 -1.73
CA LEU A 42 -16.93 0.94 -1.53
C LEU A 42 -17.77 1.26 -2.78
N VAL A 43 -17.20 1.15 -3.97
CA VAL A 43 -17.93 1.34 -5.24
C VAL A 43 -18.99 0.26 -5.41
N LYS A 44 -18.69 -1.00 -5.06
CA LYS A 44 -19.69 -2.08 -5.03
C LYS A 44 -20.83 -1.79 -4.06
N LEU A 45 -20.53 -1.24 -2.86
CA LEU A 45 -21.57 -0.81 -1.92
C LEU A 45 -22.47 0.28 -2.53
N LEU A 46 -21.89 1.28 -3.18
CA LEU A 46 -22.63 2.37 -3.84
C LEU A 46 -23.53 1.86 -4.97
N GLN A 47 -23.06 0.89 -5.76
CA GLN A 47 -23.80 0.32 -6.89
C GLN A 47 -24.92 -0.62 -6.46
N LEU A 48 -24.66 -1.49 -5.48
CA LEU A 48 -25.62 -2.51 -5.04
C LEU A 48 -26.66 -1.95 -4.06
N TYR A 49 -26.31 -0.90 -3.31
CA TYR A 49 -27.16 -0.31 -2.27
C TYR A 49 -27.30 1.22 -2.45
N PRO A 50 -27.91 1.70 -3.56
CA PRO A 50 -27.96 3.12 -3.90
C PRO A 50 -28.72 4.00 -2.89
N ASN A 51 -29.62 3.41 -2.09
CA ASN A 51 -30.42 4.10 -1.09
C ASN A 51 -29.83 4.04 0.33
N SER A 52 -28.62 3.52 0.52
CA SER A 52 -27.99 3.47 1.83
C SER A 52 -27.67 4.88 2.35
N LYS A 53 -28.01 5.13 3.62
CA LYS A 53 -27.68 6.39 4.30
C LYS A 53 -26.16 6.62 4.44
N LEU A 54 -25.36 5.56 4.29
CA LEU A 54 -23.91 5.60 4.40
C LEU A 54 -23.21 5.97 3.08
N ASN A 55 -23.96 6.10 1.98
CA ASN A 55 -23.38 6.35 0.66
C ASN A 55 -22.56 7.65 0.58
N GLU A 56 -22.96 8.71 1.27
CA GLU A 56 -22.16 9.93 1.33
C GLU A 56 -20.80 9.69 1.99
N ILE A 57 -20.77 8.90 3.07
CA ILE A 57 -19.52 8.52 3.75
C ILE A 57 -18.64 7.67 2.83
N TYR A 58 -19.21 6.71 2.09
CA TYR A 58 -18.43 5.89 1.16
C TYR A 58 -17.83 6.75 0.03
N LYS A 59 -18.59 7.69 -0.53
CA LYS A 59 -18.09 8.64 -1.55
C LYS A 59 -16.93 9.48 -1.02
N ASP A 60 -17.02 9.95 0.22
CA ASP A 60 -15.97 10.75 0.86
C ASP A 60 -14.70 9.92 1.10
N ARG A 61 -14.85 8.66 1.51
CA ARG A 61 -13.73 7.72 1.62
C ARG A 61 -13.09 7.44 0.25
N CYS A 62 -13.88 7.17 -0.79
CA CYS A 62 -13.37 6.98 -2.14
C CYS A 62 -12.56 8.19 -2.62
N ARG A 63 -13.05 9.42 -2.38
CA ARG A 63 -12.34 10.66 -2.70
C ARG A 63 -11.02 10.78 -1.93
N SER A 64 -11.07 10.50 -0.62
CA SER A 64 -9.87 10.56 0.24
C SER A 64 -8.80 9.56 -0.19
N TYR A 65 -9.18 8.33 -0.50
CA TYR A 65 -8.25 7.29 -0.97
C TYR A 65 -7.68 7.61 -2.36
N HIS A 66 -8.50 8.12 -3.30
CA HIS A 66 -7.99 8.59 -4.60
C HIS A 66 -6.96 9.72 -4.44
N ASN A 67 -7.23 10.70 -3.57
CA ASN A 67 -6.29 11.79 -3.31
C ASN A 67 -4.96 11.26 -2.74
N ARG A 68 -5.02 10.29 -1.82
CA ARG A 68 -3.80 9.69 -1.25
C ARG A 68 -3.03 8.89 -2.28
N ILE A 69 -3.70 8.10 -3.13
CA ILE A 69 -3.07 7.40 -4.26
C ILE A 69 -2.35 8.41 -5.17
N GLY A 70 -3.01 9.51 -5.54
CA GLY A 70 -2.40 10.55 -6.37
C GLY A 70 -1.14 11.15 -5.73
N ALA A 71 -1.17 11.42 -4.43
CA ALA A 71 0.00 11.90 -3.69
C ALA A 71 1.13 10.86 -3.64
N LEU A 72 0.80 9.58 -3.45
CA LEU A 72 1.78 8.48 -3.44
C LEU A 72 2.43 8.26 -4.81
N GLN A 73 1.66 8.43 -5.90
CA GLN A 73 2.16 8.31 -7.27
C GLN A 73 3.06 9.48 -7.69
N GLN A 74 2.79 10.68 -7.18
CA GLN A 74 3.61 11.87 -7.43
C GLN A 74 4.87 11.92 -6.56
N ALA A 75 4.93 11.13 -5.49
CA ALA A 75 6.10 11.06 -4.64
C ALA A 75 7.27 10.43 -5.42
N HIS A 76 8.30 11.23 -5.71
CA HIS A 76 9.54 10.75 -6.32
C HIS A 76 10.40 9.99 -5.28
N GLY A 77 11.16 8.98 -5.74
CA GLY A 77 12.01 8.13 -4.89
C GLY A 77 12.03 6.66 -5.35
N ILE A 78 13.10 5.94 -5.05
CA ILE A 78 13.16 4.48 -5.28
C ILE A 78 12.22 3.84 -4.28
N GLU A 79 11.29 3.03 -4.77
CA GLU A 79 10.35 2.33 -3.90
C GLU A 79 11.07 1.16 -3.21
N PRO A 80 10.90 1.00 -1.88
CA PRO A 80 11.45 -0.15 -1.18
C PRO A 80 10.89 -1.47 -1.74
N ALA A 81 11.78 -2.42 -2.02
CA ALA A 81 11.40 -3.77 -2.39
C ALA A 81 10.84 -4.50 -1.16
N VAL A 82 9.54 -4.76 -1.18
CA VAL A 82 8.82 -5.49 -0.13
C VAL A 82 8.27 -6.79 -0.67
N ASP A 83 8.54 -7.91 0.00
CA ASP A 83 7.87 -9.18 -0.31
C ASP A 83 6.46 -9.17 0.32
N PRO A 84 5.39 -9.20 -0.47
CA PRO A 84 4.02 -9.19 0.05
C PRO A 84 3.67 -10.44 0.87
N LYS A 85 4.43 -11.53 0.76
CA LYS A 85 4.24 -12.77 1.54
C LYS A 85 5.06 -12.83 2.82
N ALA A 86 6.00 -11.91 3.03
CA ALA A 86 6.83 -11.88 4.23
C ALA A 86 6.02 -11.48 5.47
N SER A 87 6.52 -11.82 6.66
CA SER A 87 5.90 -11.40 7.91
C SER A 87 5.92 -9.88 8.06
N GLU A 88 5.01 -9.34 8.87
CA GLU A 88 4.92 -7.89 9.07
C GLU A 88 6.23 -7.27 9.60
N SER A 89 6.97 -8.04 10.41
CA SER A 89 8.29 -7.66 10.93
C SER A 89 9.34 -7.59 9.81
N GLU A 90 9.31 -8.54 8.89
CA GLU A 90 10.25 -8.60 7.76
C GLU A 90 9.97 -7.51 6.74
N GLN A 91 8.70 -7.24 6.45
CA GLN A 91 8.27 -6.13 5.58
C GLN A 91 8.73 -4.78 6.15
N LYS A 92 8.56 -4.55 7.45
CA LYS A 92 9.08 -3.32 8.10
C LYS A 92 10.60 -3.24 8.05
N ALA A 93 11.30 -4.36 8.22
CA ALA A 93 12.75 -4.40 8.19
C ALA A 93 13.33 -4.20 6.78
N SER A 94 12.63 -4.63 5.72
CA SER A 94 13.08 -4.40 4.34
C SER A 94 12.97 -2.93 3.97
N VAL A 95 11.86 -2.27 4.32
CA VAL A 95 11.72 -0.82 4.08
C VAL A 95 12.77 -0.02 4.86
N LYS A 96 12.94 -0.32 6.16
CA LYS A 96 13.89 0.40 7.00
C LYS A 96 15.35 0.26 6.56
N ARG A 97 15.75 -0.89 6.00
CA ARG A 97 17.09 -1.06 5.42
C ARG A 97 17.31 -0.15 4.24
N GLN A 98 16.35 -0.13 3.31
CA GLN A 98 16.44 0.68 2.09
C GLN A 98 16.35 2.20 2.32
N GLU A 99 15.74 2.65 3.42
CA GLU A 99 15.75 4.08 3.81
C GLU A 99 17.11 4.54 4.39
N ASN A 100 17.86 3.64 5.04
CA ASN A 100 19.10 3.99 5.73
C ASN A 100 20.35 3.76 4.87
N GLU A 101 20.30 2.84 3.91
CA GLU A 101 21.46 2.41 3.14
C GLU A 101 21.43 3.08 1.76
N ASN A 102 22.34 4.05 1.57
CA ASN A 102 22.93 4.33 0.27
C ASN A 102 23.77 3.11 -0.19
N ASP A 103 23.12 1.95 -0.31
CA ASP A 103 23.69 0.60 -0.50
C ASP A 103 24.46 0.46 -1.82
N PHE A 104 24.41 1.51 -2.65
CA PHE A 104 25.26 1.62 -3.82
C PHE A 104 26.75 1.61 -3.45
N GLU A 105 27.15 2.14 -2.29
CA GLU A 105 28.55 2.10 -1.86
C GLU A 105 29.04 0.72 -1.44
N GLU A 106 28.15 -0.18 -1.00
CA GLU A 106 28.49 -1.55 -0.60
C GLU A 106 28.47 -2.51 -1.79
N LEU A 107 27.59 -2.29 -2.77
CA LEU A 107 27.58 -3.04 -4.03
C LEU A 107 28.75 -2.72 -4.98
N VAL A 108 29.40 -1.57 -4.81
CA VAL A 108 30.58 -1.22 -5.59
C VAL A 108 31.78 -1.98 -5.03
N MET A 109 32.29 -2.93 -5.79
CA MET A 109 33.51 -3.66 -5.47
C MET A 109 34.68 -2.68 -5.36
N LYS A 110 35.04 -2.31 -4.12
CA LYS A 110 36.10 -1.32 -3.81
C LYS A 110 37.50 -1.88 -4.05
N GLU A 111 37.65 -3.20 -4.05
CA GLU A 111 38.93 -3.87 -4.24
C GLU A 111 39.14 -4.31 -5.68
N LYS A 112 40.35 -4.07 -6.19
CA LYS A 112 40.74 -4.46 -7.55
C LYS A 112 40.77 -6.00 -7.63
N PRO A 113 40.05 -6.63 -8.57
CA PRO A 113 40.11 -8.07 -8.72
C PRO A 113 41.52 -8.49 -9.11
N ASP A 114 42.04 -9.51 -8.43
CA ASP A 114 43.33 -10.12 -8.75
C ASP A 114 43.14 -11.06 -9.95
N VAL A 115 43.39 -10.53 -11.15
CA VAL A 115 43.21 -11.25 -12.41
C VAL A 115 44.58 -11.70 -12.90
N THR A 116 44.80 -13.02 -12.93
CA THR A 116 45.90 -13.66 -13.65
C THR A 116 45.36 -14.27 -14.95
N TRP A 117 46.16 -14.19 -16.02
CA TRP A 117 45.83 -14.51 -17.40
C TRP A 117 46.75 -15.60 -17.93
#